data_AF-A0AAD3HFH0-F1
#
_entry.id   AF-A0AAD3HFH0-F1
#
_cell.length_a   1.000
_cell.length_b   1.000
_cell.length_c   1.000
_cell.angle_alpha   90.00
_cell.angle_beta   90.00
_cell.angle_gamma   90.00
#
_symmetry.space_group_name_H-M   'P 1'
#
loop_
_entity.id
_entity.type
_entity.pdbx_description
1 polymer ?
#
loop_
_entity_poly.entity_id
_entity_poly.type
_entity_poly.pdbx_seq_one_letter_code
_entity_poly.pdbx_strand_id
1 'polypeptide(L)'
;MNSSPTSSVSPSDSELTVFVQCKSCKQYHDCTEHYKVNDHSNKTLLAMAVGIRSPTGNVVVDLNDETLWNKTVGSSKKTDYMPTKTHLVREMKRRKCILNIKTRTGVKDKSSLLAWLTDNPIDAPADITFLTDNVLSFERTLRAVRAAEETAPNDRNHANFWRGQEPYLRLIHCILDTPEMRRKFQQSYAALTRESIDARNSTEVAPVSFWIDAAEMFRATNN
;
A
#
# COMPACT_ATOMS: atom_id res chain seq x y z
N MET A 1 12.87 74.20 3.71
CA MET A 1 12.29 73.00 4.36
C MET A 1 11.62 72.20 3.26
N ASN A 2 12.33 71.23 2.69
CA ASN A 2 11.86 70.42 1.56
C ASN A 2 11.41 69.07 2.08
N SER A 3 10.14 68.74 1.87
CA SER A 3 9.56 67.44 2.21
C SER A 3 9.16 66.75 0.91
N SER A 4 9.97 65.77 0.49
CA SER A 4 9.62 64.84 -0.58
C SER A 4 8.74 63.71 -0.04
N PRO A 5 7.71 63.26 -0.77
CA PRO A 5 6.95 62.08 -0.39
C PRO A 5 7.65 60.81 -0.90
N THR A 6 8.04 59.92 0.01
CA THR A 6 8.53 58.57 -0.30
C THR A 6 7.36 57.67 -0.65
N SER A 7 7.28 57.32 -1.93
CA SER A 7 6.42 56.28 -2.50
C SER A 7 6.85 54.89 -2.01
N SER A 8 6.09 54.29 -1.11
CA SER A 8 6.19 52.88 -0.74
C SER A 8 5.54 52.00 -1.80
N VAL A 9 6.35 51.45 -2.71
CA VAL A 9 5.91 50.38 -3.61
C VAL A 9 6.07 49.06 -2.86
N SER A 10 4.94 48.45 -2.50
CA SER A 10 4.88 47.08 -1.99
C SER A 10 5.30 46.12 -3.10
N PRO A 11 6.23 45.18 -2.86
CA PRO A 11 6.44 44.07 -3.79
C PRO A 11 5.23 43.15 -3.68
N SER A 12 4.43 43.10 -4.75
CA SER A 12 3.41 42.07 -4.91
C SER A 12 4.11 40.72 -5.03
N ASP A 13 3.88 39.86 -4.03
CA ASP A 13 4.18 38.44 -4.07
C ASP A 13 3.43 37.77 -5.22
N SER A 14 4.05 37.76 -6.40
CA SER A 14 3.75 36.83 -7.46
C SER A 14 4.93 35.87 -7.57
N GLU A 15 5.04 34.97 -6.59
CA GLU A 15 5.85 33.77 -6.71
C GLU A 15 5.30 32.95 -7.89
N LEU A 16 5.92 33.16 -9.05
CA LEU A 16 5.91 32.20 -10.14
C LEU A 16 6.58 30.92 -9.64
N THR A 17 5.79 30.03 -9.05
CA THR A 17 6.11 28.60 -8.98
C THR A 17 6.09 28.08 -10.41
N VAL A 18 7.20 28.25 -11.13
CA VAL A 18 7.39 27.63 -12.44
C VAL A 18 7.48 26.13 -12.20
N PHE A 19 6.36 25.44 -12.38
CA PHE A 19 6.27 23.99 -12.36
C PHE A 19 7.11 23.41 -13.49
N VAL A 20 8.37 23.07 -13.21
CA VAL A 20 9.23 22.44 -14.21
C VAL A 20 8.99 20.93 -14.19
N GLN A 21 7.87 20.52 -14.78
CA GLN A 21 7.81 19.15 -15.30
C GLN A 21 8.83 19.07 -16.45
N CYS A 22 9.79 18.16 -16.35
CA CYS A 22 10.79 17.94 -17.40
C CYS A 22 10.05 17.62 -18.72
N LYS A 23 10.06 18.54 -19.70
CA LYS A 23 9.34 18.36 -20.98
C LYS A 23 9.74 17.06 -21.70
N SER A 24 10.99 16.63 -21.50
CA SER A 24 11.54 15.42 -22.10
C SER A 24 11.04 14.13 -21.44
N CYS A 25 10.95 14.07 -20.11
CA CYS A 25 10.62 12.82 -19.39
C CYS A 25 9.29 12.84 -18.63
N LYS A 26 8.58 13.98 -18.63
CA LYS A 26 7.33 14.22 -17.89
C LYS A 26 7.45 14.01 -16.37
N GLN A 27 8.65 14.11 -15.80
CA GLN A 27 8.86 13.92 -14.36
C GLN A 27 9.07 15.26 -13.64
N TYR A 28 8.70 15.26 -12.36
CA TYR A 28 8.86 16.39 -11.45
C TYR A 28 10.27 16.38 -10.85
N HIS A 29 10.92 17.54 -10.89
CA HIS A 29 12.27 17.70 -10.32
C HIS A 29 12.21 17.80 -8.80
N ASP A 30 11.21 18.50 -8.27
CA ASP A 30 10.94 18.64 -6.85
C ASP A 30 10.44 17.32 -6.24
N CYS A 31 11.02 16.94 -5.09
CA CYS A 31 10.69 15.67 -4.43
C CYS A 31 9.30 15.69 -3.77
N THR A 32 8.85 16.85 -3.30
CA THR A 32 7.53 17.03 -2.69
C THR A 32 6.43 16.77 -3.71
N GLU A 33 6.53 17.39 -4.89
CA GLU A 33 5.57 17.18 -5.98
C GLU A 33 5.65 15.77 -6.55
N HIS A 34 6.86 15.20 -6.68
CA HIS A 34 7.01 13.81 -7.08
C HIS A 34 6.30 12.86 -6.11
N TYR A 35 6.40 13.11 -4.80
CA TYR A 35 5.73 12.30 -3.79
C TYR A 35 4.19 12.40 -3.90
N LYS A 36 3.65 13.62 -4.02
CA LYS A 36 2.21 13.87 -4.17
C LYS A 36 1.62 13.17 -5.40
N VAL A 37 2.28 13.29 -6.55
CA VAL A 37 1.79 12.69 -7.81
C VAL A 37 1.84 11.16 -7.80
N ASN A 38 2.70 10.56 -6.97
CA ASN A 38 2.73 9.12 -6.75
C ASN A 38 1.89 8.70 -5.53
N ASP A 39 0.81 9.43 -5.24
CA ASP A 39 -0.19 9.11 -4.21
C ASP A 39 0.44 8.86 -2.83
N HIS A 40 1.43 9.67 -2.46
CA HIS A 40 2.14 9.54 -1.19
C HIS A 40 2.71 8.13 -0.93
N SER A 41 3.03 7.39 -2.00
CA SER A 41 3.53 6.02 -1.89
C SER A 41 4.84 5.94 -1.12
N ASN A 42 4.84 5.21 -0.01
CA ASN A 42 6.04 4.95 0.81
C ASN A 42 7.16 4.28 -0.02
N LYS A 43 6.81 3.46 -1.01
CA LYS A 43 7.81 2.85 -1.93
C LYS A 43 8.51 3.90 -2.78
N THR A 44 7.79 4.96 -3.18
CA THR A 44 8.38 6.08 -3.90
C THR A 44 9.23 6.94 -2.98
N LEU A 45 8.74 7.25 -1.77
CA LEU A 45 9.50 7.99 -0.75
C LEU A 45 10.85 7.32 -0.46
N LEU A 46 10.83 6.03 -0.15
CA LEU A 46 12.04 5.26 0.16
C LEU A 46 12.97 5.10 -1.04
N ALA A 47 12.45 5.07 -2.27
CA ALA A 47 13.27 5.10 -3.47
C ALA A 47 13.98 6.45 -3.63
N MET A 48 13.28 7.57 -3.39
CA MET A 48 13.86 8.92 -3.46
C MET A 48 14.91 9.16 -2.39
N ALA A 49 14.78 8.55 -1.22
CA ALA A 49 15.72 8.74 -0.11
C ALA A 49 17.05 7.95 -0.25
N VAL A 50 17.18 7.05 -1.24
CA VAL A 50 18.41 6.25 -1.44
C VAL A 50 19.61 7.16 -1.71
N GLY A 51 20.70 6.94 -0.97
CA GLY A 51 21.96 7.68 -1.08
C GLY A 51 22.00 8.99 -0.29
N ILE A 52 20.87 9.44 0.27
CA ILE A 52 20.83 10.70 1.02
C ILE A 52 21.48 10.52 2.39
N ARG A 53 22.28 11.52 2.77
CA ARG A 53 22.86 11.65 4.10
C ARG A 53 22.21 12.82 4.83
N SER A 54 21.85 12.57 6.10
CA SER A 54 21.46 13.60 7.06
C SER A 54 22.57 14.64 7.20
N PRO A 55 22.27 15.88 7.64
CA PRO A 55 23.28 16.87 8.03
C PRO A 55 24.29 16.33 9.06
N THR A 56 23.92 15.30 9.83
CA THR A 56 24.79 14.60 10.79
C THR A 56 25.77 13.59 10.14
N GLY A 57 25.69 13.39 8.82
CA GLY A 57 26.49 12.42 8.06
C GLY A 57 25.91 11.00 7.99
N ASN A 58 24.87 10.72 8.79
CA ASN A 58 24.18 9.43 8.81
C ASN A 58 23.36 9.20 7.53
N VAL A 59 23.34 7.97 7.02
CA VAL A 59 22.49 7.60 5.89
C VAL A 59 21.02 7.66 6.31
N VAL A 60 20.18 8.32 5.52
CA VAL A 60 18.74 8.50 5.84
C VAL A 60 17.98 7.18 5.73
N VAL A 61 18.26 6.40 4.68
CA VAL A 61 17.71 5.06 4.53
C VAL A 61 18.74 4.14 3.88
N ASP A 62 18.93 2.97 4.48
CA ASP A 62 19.61 1.84 3.83
C ASP A 62 18.59 0.72 3.59
N LEU A 63 18.26 0.50 2.31
CA LEU A 63 17.31 -0.54 1.93
C LEU A 63 17.86 -1.95 2.11
N ASN A 64 19.19 -2.12 2.24
CA ASN A 64 19.84 -3.40 2.50
C ASN A 64 20.04 -3.67 3.99
N ASP A 65 19.86 -2.68 4.85
CA ASP A 65 19.98 -2.85 6.29
C ASP A 65 18.80 -3.68 6.84
N GLU A 66 19.07 -4.93 7.18
CA GLU A 66 18.09 -5.83 7.77
C GLU A 66 17.62 -5.38 9.15
N THR A 67 18.42 -4.59 9.88
CA THR A 67 18.04 -4.11 11.20
C THR A 67 16.89 -3.11 11.11
N LEU A 68 16.87 -2.25 10.08
CA LEU A 68 15.75 -1.37 9.78
C LEU A 68 14.47 -2.19 9.60
N TRP A 69 14.49 -3.21 8.76
CA TRP A 69 13.28 -4.00 8.46
C TRP A 69 12.83 -4.84 9.65
N ASN A 70 13.77 -5.49 10.33
CA ASN A 70 13.48 -6.41 11.43
C ASN A 70 13.06 -5.69 12.70
N LYS A 71 13.59 -4.49 12.99
CA LYS A 71 13.21 -3.70 14.18
C LYS A 71 11.97 -2.84 13.94
N THR A 72 11.75 -2.35 12.72
CA THR A 72 10.74 -1.32 12.47
C THR A 72 9.44 -1.87 11.91
N VAL A 73 9.51 -2.91 11.06
CA VAL A 73 8.38 -3.38 10.23
C VAL A 73 7.97 -4.82 10.53
N GLY A 74 8.93 -5.64 10.97
CA GLY A 74 8.79 -7.09 11.02
C GLY A 74 8.97 -7.70 9.63
N SER A 75 9.66 -8.84 9.55
CA SER A 75 10.12 -9.41 8.28
C SER A 75 8.97 -9.69 7.27
N SER A 76 7.78 -10.02 7.76
CA SER A 76 6.59 -10.33 6.94
C SER A 76 5.98 -9.13 6.21
N LYS A 77 6.17 -7.90 6.70
CA LYS A 77 5.63 -6.68 6.08
C LYS A 77 6.67 -5.93 5.24
N LYS A 78 7.91 -6.43 5.14
CA LYS A 78 9.00 -5.83 4.35
C LYS A 78 8.59 -5.58 2.89
N THR A 79 7.85 -6.50 2.28
CA THR A 79 7.41 -6.40 0.87
C THR A 79 6.44 -5.25 0.60
N ASP A 80 5.71 -4.81 1.63
CA ASP A 80 4.68 -3.78 1.50
C ASP A 80 5.29 -2.39 1.42
N TYR A 81 6.49 -2.21 1.98
CA TYR A 81 7.20 -0.93 1.99
C TYR A 81 8.46 -0.93 1.13
N MET A 82 9.07 -2.09 0.88
CA MET A 82 10.27 -2.20 0.05
C MET A 82 10.01 -1.68 -1.38
N PRO A 83 10.78 -0.71 -1.88
CA PRO A 83 10.69 -0.27 -3.26
C PRO A 83 10.90 -1.42 -4.24
N THR A 84 9.99 -1.56 -5.21
CA THR A 84 10.16 -2.54 -6.29
C THR A 84 11.14 -2.02 -7.33
N LYS A 85 11.63 -2.90 -8.21
CA LYS A 85 12.50 -2.51 -9.34
C LYS A 85 11.91 -1.36 -10.16
N THR A 86 10.60 -1.33 -10.36
CA THR A 86 9.90 -0.26 -11.09
C THR A 86 10.06 1.11 -10.42
N HIS A 87 9.98 1.17 -9.08
CA HIS A 87 10.18 2.40 -8.32
C HIS A 87 11.62 2.90 -8.46
N LEU A 88 12.60 2.01 -8.30
CA LEU A 88 14.02 2.36 -8.42
C LEU A 88 14.41 2.80 -9.84
N VAL A 89 13.87 2.15 -10.88
CA VAL A 89 14.07 2.56 -12.27
C VAL A 89 13.46 3.94 -12.53
N ARG A 90 12.26 4.20 -11.99
CA ARG A 90 11.60 5.50 -12.12
C ARG A 90 12.44 6.59 -11.48
N GLU A 91 12.93 6.37 -10.27
CA GLU A 91 13.76 7.33 -9.56
C GLU A 91 15.11 7.58 -10.25
N MET A 92 15.78 6.52 -10.72
CA MET A 92 17.01 6.66 -11.51
C MET A 92 16.76 7.54 -12.75
N LYS A 93 15.63 7.33 -13.46
CA LYS A 93 15.27 8.16 -14.62
C LYS A 93 15.00 9.61 -14.22
N ARG A 94 14.40 9.83 -13.06
CA ARG A 94 14.14 11.17 -12.51
C ARG A 94 15.44 11.94 -12.31
N ARG A 95 16.35 11.37 -11.52
CA ARG A 95 17.67 11.95 -11.23
C ARG A 95 18.49 12.14 -12.50
N LYS A 96 18.40 11.23 -13.47
CA LYS A 96 19.04 11.42 -14.79
C LYS A 96 18.48 12.60 -15.59
N CYS A 97 17.17 12.89 -15.56
CA CYS A 97 16.67 14.13 -16.18
C CYS A 97 17.22 15.35 -15.43
N ILE A 98 17.19 15.35 -14.09
CA ILE A 98 17.70 16.46 -13.27
C ILE A 98 19.18 16.73 -13.58
N LEU A 99 20.00 15.69 -13.69
CA LEU A 99 21.43 15.76 -14.01
C LEU A 99 21.75 15.90 -15.50
N ASN A 100 20.74 15.99 -16.38
CA ASN A 100 20.89 15.99 -17.85
C ASN A 100 21.72 14.82 -18.42
N ILE A 101 21.69 13.65 -17.78
CA ILE A 101 22.39 12.44 -18.23
C ILE A 101 21.50 11.68 -19.23
N LYS A 102 22.01 11.46 -20.45
CA LYS A 102 21.29 10.68 -21.48
C LYS A 102 21.03 9.25 -20.99
N THR A 103 19.79 8.81 -21.09
CA THR A 103 19.38 7.49 -20.60
C THR A 103 19.70 6.40 -21.62
N ARG A 104 20.72 5.57 -21.38
CA ARG A 104 20.80 4.25 -22.03
C ARG A 104 20.06 3.24 -21.16
N THR A 105 18.80 2.98 -21.48
CA THR A 105 17.91 2.06 -20.75
C THR A 105 18.20 0.61 -21.13
N GLY A 106 19.33 0.08 -20.69
CA GLY A 106 19.51 -1.36 -20.54
C GLY A 106 18.71 -1.88 -19.35
N VAL A 107 18.35 -3.17 -19.36
CA VAL A 107 17.79 -3.84 -18.19
C VAL A 107 18.86 -3.87 -17.11
N LYS A 108 18.64 -3.17 -15.99
CA LYS A 108 19.50 -3.22 -14.80
C LYS A 108 18.87 -4.13 -13.74
N ASP A 109 19.68 -4.89 -13.04
CA ASP A 109 19.29 -5.61 -11.83
C ASP A 109 19.10 -4.63 -10.65
N LYS A 110 18.51 -5.10 -9.55
CA LYS A 110 18.21 -4.25 -8.38
C LYS A 110 19.48 -3.70 -7.73
N SER A 111 20.55 -4.50 -7.66
CA SER A 111 21.81 -4.08 -7.03
C SER A 111 22.44 -2.92 -7.80
N SER A 112 22.54 -3.05 -9.14
CA SER A 112 23.04 -1.98 -9.99
C SER A 112 22.22 -0.67 -9.92
N LEU A 113 20.91 -0.76 -9.68
CA LEU A 113 20.06 0.41 -9.51
C LEU A 113 20.34 1.11 -8.18
N LEU A 114 20.46 0.33 -7.10
CA LEU A 114 20.78 0.88 -5.78
C LEU A 114 22.17 1.52 -5.76
N ALA A 115 23.19 0.84 -6.29
CA ALA A 115 24.53 1.39 -6.40
C ALA A 115 24.54 2.74 -7.13
N TRP A 116 23.89 2.82 -8.30
CA TRP A 116 23.81 4.07 -9.06
C TRP A 116 23.08 5.18 -8.28
N LEU A 117 21.98 4.87 -7.59
CA LEU A 117 21.24 5.84 -6.78
C LEU A 117 22.06 6.32 -5.56
N THR A 118 22.87 5.45 -4.97
CA THR A 118 23.79 5.81 -3.89
C THR A 118 24.89 6.75 -4.39
N ASP A 119 25.44 6.48 -5.59
CA ASP A 119 26.52 7.30 -6.19
C ASP A 119 26.01 8.65 -6.74
N ASN A 120 24.69 8.79 -6.94
CA ASN A 120 24.07 9.99 -7.49
C ASN A 120 22.92 10.45 -6.57
N PRO A 121 23.22 10.91 -5.33
CA PRO A 121 22.23 11.36 -4.38
C PRO A 121 21.52 12.64 -4.85
N ILE A 122 20.46 13.02 -4.12
CA ILE A 122 19.79 14.30 -4.32
C ILE A 122 20.52 15.33 -3.46
N ASP A 123 21.00 16.40 -4.08
CA ASP A 123 21.85 17.40 -3.43
C ASP A 123 21.08 18.68 -3.02
N ALA A 124 19.83 18.83 -3.47
CA ALA A 124 19.03 20.02 -3.18
C ALA A 124 18.65 20.07 -1.68
N PRO A 125 19.04 21.11 -0.92
CA PRO A 125 18.83 21.14 0.53
C PRO A 125 17.37 21.01 0.95
N ALA A 126 16.45 21.66 0.23
CA ALA A 126 15.02 21.59 0.52
C ALA A 126 14.47 20.16 0.35
N ASP A 127 14.89 19.45 -0.71
CA ASP A 127 14.51 18.06 -0.93
C ASP A 127 15.11 17.13 0.12
N ILE A 128 16.36 17.36 0.53
CA ILE A 128 17.03 16.58 1.58
C ILE A 128 16.25 16.71 2.90
N THR A 129 15.89 17.93 3.30
CA THR A 129 15.09 18.17 4.51
C THR A 129 13.74 17.46 4.41
N PHE A 130 13.01 17.67 3.29
CA PHE A 130 11.72 17.03 3.07
C PHE A 130 11.80 15.49 3.16
N LEU A 131 12.77 14.88 2.47
CA LEU A 131 12.93 13.42 2.45
C LEU A 131 13.35 12.88 3.82
N THR A 132 14.24 13.58 4.53
CA THR A 132 14.67 13.20 5.87
C THR A 132 13.50 13.21 6.85
N ASP A 133 12.71 14.28 6.87
CA ASP A 133 11.58 14.43 7.80
C ASP A 133 10.49 13.40 7.52
N ASN A 134 10.16 13.15 6.25
CA ASN A 134 9.14 12.17 5.87
C ASN A 134 9.57 10.74 6.14
N VAL A 135 10.84 10.38 5.89
CA VAL A 135 11.36 9.05 6.24
C VAL A 135 11.36 8.84 7.75
N LEU A 136 11.78 9.85 8.53
CA LEU A 136 11.70 9.78 10.00
C LEU A 136 10.27 9.64 10.50
N SER A 137 9.31 10.37 9.91
CA SER A 137 7.89 10.26 10.24
C SER A 137 7.35 8.86 9.92
N PHE A 138 7.72 8.32 8.76
CA PHE A 138 7.37 6.96 8.34
C PHE A 138 7.92 5.92 9.33
N GLU A 139 9.19 6.00 9.72
CA GLU A 139 9.78 5.10 10.71
C GLU A 139 9.07 5.17 12.06
N ARG A 140 8.78 6.38 12.56
CA ARG A 140 8.04 6.56 13.83
C ARG A 140 6.67 5.91 13.77
N THR A 141 5.94 6.12 12.69
CA THR A 141 4.61 5.54 12.47
C THR A 141 4.68 4.02 12.49
N LEU A 142 5.66 3.43 11.80
CA LEU A 142 5.83 1.97 11.78
C LEU A 142 6.16 1.40 13.16
N ARG A 143 7.05 2.06 13.92
CA ARG A 143 7.37 1.64 15.30
C ARG A 143 6.14 1.70 16.20
N ALA A 144 5.33 2.75 16.06
CA ALA A 144 4.10 2.91 16.83
C ALA A 144 3.07 1.81 16.49
N VAL A 145 2.86 1.54 15.20
CA VAL A 145 1.98 0.45 14.74
C VAL A 145 2.45 -0.89 15.29
N ARG A 146 3.74 -1.19 15.20
CA ARG A 146 4.29 -2.44 15.72
C ARG A 146 4.11 -2.57 17.23
N ALA A 147 4.44 -1.52 17.99
CA ALA A 147 4.25 -1.53 19.44
C ALA A 147 2.77 -1.73 19.83
N ALA A 148 1.84 -1.15 19.07
CA ALA A 148 0.41 -1.39 19.23
C ALA A 148 0.01 -2.84 18.89
N GLU A 149 0.62 -3.47 17.87
CA GLU A 149 0.38 -4.88 17.54
C GLU A 149 0.93 -5.85 18.59
N GLU A 150 2.06 -5.53 19.23
CA GLU A 150 2.67 -6.34 20.30
C GLU A 150 1.90 -6.21 21.63
N THR A 151 1.21 -5.09 21.85
CA THR A 151 0.41 -4.84 23.07
C THR A 151 -1.07 -5.17 22.91
N ALA A 152 -1.55 -5.37 21.68
CA ALA A 152 -2.91 -5.81 21.44
C ALA A 152 -3.09 -7.24 22.00
N PRO A 153 -4.14 -7.49 22.80
CA PRO A 153 -4.47 -8.84 23.22
C PRO A 153 -4.68 -9.72 21.99
N ASN A 154 -4.34 -10.99 22.13
CA ASN A 154 -4.23 -12.03 21.09
C ASN A 154 -5.54 -12.36 20.33
N ASP A 155 -6.55 -11.48 20.41
CA ASP A 155 -7.86 -11.59 19.75
C ASP A 155 -7.77 -11.60 18.22
N ARG A 156 -6.62 -11.20 17.66
CA ARG A 156 -6.35 -11.30 16.20
C ARG A 156 -6.25 -12.75 15.70
N ASN A 157 -6.02 -13.74 16.57
CA ASN A 157 -6.08 -15.14 16.17
C ASN A 157 -7.51 -15.68 16.02
N HIS A 158 -8.52 -14.99 16.56
CA HIS A 158 -9.92 -15.42 16.47
C HIS A 158 -10.73 -14.67 15.41
N ALA A 159 -10.24 -13.54 14.90
CA ALA A 159 -11.11 -12.64 14.15
C ALA A 159 -11.34 -13.00 12.67
N ASN A 160 -10.48 -13.73 11.95
CA ASN A 160 -10.55 -13.66 10.47
C ASN A 160 -10.07 -14.87 9.64
N PHE A 161 -10.12 -16.10 10.15
CA PHE A 161 -9.84 -17.26 9.30
C PHE A 161 -11.02 -18.22 9.23
N TRP A 162 -11.99 -17.88 8.37
CA TRP A 162 -12.85 -18.86 7.69
C TRP A 162 -11.99 -19.70 6.71
N ARG A 163 -10.90 -20.31 7.19
CA ARG A 163 -9.98 -21.15 6.40
C ARG A 163 -9.77 -22.47 7.13
N GLY A 164 -9.65 -23.56 6.37
CA GLY A 164 -9.52 -24.92 6.92
C GLY A 164 -10.84 -25.68 6.96
N GLN A 165 -10.87 -26.81 7.67
CA GLN A 165 -12.03 -27.70 7.73
C GLN A 165 -13.15 -27.18 8.64
N GLU A 166 -12.82 -26.29 9.59
CA GLU A 166 -13.73 -25.85 10.63
C GLU A 166 -15.01 -25.15 10.11
N PRO A 167 -14.96 -24.24 9.12
CA PRO A 167 -16.18 -23.67 8.51
C PRO A 167 -17.12 -24.73 7.93
N TYR A 168 -16.54 -25.74 7.28
CA TYR A 168 -17.31 -26.82 6.68
C TYR A 168 -17.94 -27.70 7.75
N LEU A 169 -17.23 -27.99 8.83
CA LEU A 169 -17.78 -28.73 9.98
C LEU A 169 -18.93 -27.98 10.64
N ARG A 170 -18.78 -26.67 10.88
CA ARG A 170 -19.86 -25.84 11.44
C ARG A 170 -21.11 -25.86 10.54
N LEU A 171 -20.92 -25.77 9.23
CA LEU A 171 -22.01 -25.86 8.26
C LEU A 171 -22.70 -27.24 8.28
N ILE A 172 -21.91 -28.32 8.33
CA ILE A 172 -22.43 -29.70 8.43
C ILE A 172 -23.26 -29.86 9.71
N HIS A 173 -22.78 -29.34 10.85
CA HIS A 173 -23.52 -29.34 12.10
C HIS A 173 -24.84 -28.58 12.00
N CYS A 174 -24.88 -27.38 11.39
CA CYS A 174 -26.13 -26.65 11.18
C CYS A 174 -27.16 -27.46 10.39
N ILE A 175 -26.71 -28.21 9.38
CA ILE A 175 -27.58 -29.05 8.54
C ILE A 175 -28.04 -30.31 9.30
N LEU A 176 -27.13 -30.97 10.01
CA LEU A 176 -27.42 -32.25 10.65
C LEU A 176 -28.17 -32.08 11.97
N ASP A 177 -27.79 -31.13 12.82
CA ASP A 177 -28.30 -31.05 14.20
C ASP A 177 -29.74 -30.50 14.26
N THR A 178 -30.21 -29.84 13.20
CA THR A 178 -31.61 -29.39 13.07
C THR A 178 -32.41 -30.39 12.22
N PRO A 179 -33.38 -31.14 12.79
CA PRO A 179 -34.13 -32.16 12.05
C PRO A 179 -34.84 -31.63 10.80
N GLU A 180 -35.34 -30.40 10.85
CA GLU A 180 -35.99 -29.75 9.72
C GLU A 180 -35.01 -29.47 8.57
N MET A 181 -33.82 -28.95 8.89
CA MET A 181 -32.77 -28.68 7.91
C MET A 181 -32.23 -29.97 7.30
N ARG A 182 -32.06 -31.01 8.12
CA ARG A 182 -31.68 -32.35 7.66
C ARG A 182 -32.68 -32.89 6.64
N ARG A 183 -33.98 -32.75 6.92
CA ARG A 183 -35.06 -33.17 6.03
C ARG A 183 -35.05 -32.38 4.71
N LYS A 184 -34.93 -31.04 4.77
CA LYS A 184 -34.86 -30.18 3.57
C LYS A 184 -33.61 -30.49 2.73
N PHE A 185 -32.47 -30.70 3.37
CA PHE A 185 -31.23 -31.12 2.70
C PHE A 185 -31.43 -32.44 1.96
N GLN A 186 -31.99 -33.47 2.60
CA GLN A 186 -32.26 -34.76 1.96
C GLN A 186 -33.25 -34.64 0.79
N GLN A 187 -34.30 -33.83 0.94
CA GLN A 187 -35.28 -33.56 -0.12
C GLN A 187 -34.67 -32.83 -1.32
N SER A 188 -33.63 -32.01 -1.12
CA SER A 188 -32.93 -31.34 -2.23
C SER A 188 -32.24 -32.33 -3.19
N TYR A 189 -31.93 -33.54 -2.72
CA TYR A 189 -31.38 -34.64 -3.53
C TYR A 189 -32.45 -35.64 -4.00
N ALA A 190 -33.73 -35.43 -3.67
CA ALA A 190 -34.83 -36.29 -4.12
C ALA A 190 -35.25 -36.02 -5.59
N ALA A 191 -34.64 -35.03 -6.24
CA ALA A 191 -34.77 -34.77 -7.67
C ALA A 191 -34.19 -35.95 -8.47
N LEU A 192 -35.06 -36.77 -9.06
CA LEU A 192 -34.69 -38.03 -9.71
C LEU A 192 -34.17 -37.86 -11.15
N THR A 193 -34.46 -36.74 -11.80
CA THR A 193 -34.15 -36.54 -13.23
C THR A 193 -33.16 -35.40 -13.44
N ARG A 194 -32.27 -35.55 -14.44
CA ARG A 194 -31.26 -34.55 -14.79
C ARG A 194 -31.90 -33.19 -15.08
N GLU A 195 -33.05 -33.21 -15.77
CA GLU A 195 -33.82 -32.03 -16.14
C GLU A 195 -34.31 -31.26 -14.91
N SER A 196 -34.67 -31.97 -13.82
CA SER A 196 -35.09 -31.34 -12.55
C SER A 196 -33.92 -30.73 -11.77
N ILE A 197 -32.70 -31.26 -11.92
CA ILE A 197 -31.48 -30.72 -11.31
C ILE A 197 -30.97 -29.51 -12.10
N ASP A 198 -31.04 -29.57 -13.44
CA ASP A 198 -30.58 -28.54 -14.36
C ASP A 198 -31.62 -27.41 -14.58
N ALA A 199 -32.78 -27.47 -13.92
CA ALA A 199 -33.91 -26.56 -14.03
C ALA A 199 -33.64 -25.14 -13.47
N ARG A 200 -32.64 -24.44 -14.00
CA ARG A 200 -32.33 -23.03 -13.69
C ARG A 200 -33.47 -22.05 -14.07
N ASN A 201 -34.41 -22.48 -14.91
CA ASN A 201 -35.51 -21.66 -15.46
C ASN A 201 -36.90 -22.33 -15.41
N SER A 202 -37.12 -23.42 -14.67
CA SER A 202 -38.48 -23.98 -14.56
C SER A 202 -39.34 -23.15 -13.62
N THR A 203 -40.54 -22.78 -14.05
CA THR A 203 -41.53 -22.05 -13.24
C THR A 203 -42.15 -22.87 -12.11
N GLU A 204 -42.05 -24.21 -12.14
CA GLU A 204 -42.89 -25.04 -11.27
C GLU A 204 -42.29 -25.38 -9.91
N VAL A 205 -40.99 -25.70 -9.78
CA VAL A 205 -40.37 -25.86 -8.45
C VAL A 205 -38.87 -25.63 -8.59
N ALA A 206 -38.39 -24.42 -8.36
CA ALA A 206 -37.01 -24.29 -7.90
C ALA A 206 -36.96 -24.97 -6.53
N PRO A 207 -36.18 -26.05 -6.32
CA PRO A 207 -36.12 -26.68 -5.01
C PRO A 207 -35.73 -25.60 -4.00
N VAL A 208 -36.60 -25.37 -3.00
CA VAL A 208 -36.41 -24.35 -1.98
C VAL A 208 -35.00 -24.53 -1.45
N SER A 209 -34.14 -23.57 -1.74
CA SER A 209 -32.72 -23.70 -1.50
C SER A 209 -32.54 -23.73 0.01
N PHE A 210 -32.33 -24.92 0.58
CA PHE A 210 -32.09 -25.10 2.01
C PHE A 210 -30.92 -24.22 2.50
N TRP A 211 -30.07 -23.74 1.58
CA TRP A 211 -29.03 -22.76 1.87
C TRP A 211 -29.57 -21.42 2.37
N ILE A 212 -30.75 -20.99 1.90
CA ILE A 212 -31.39 -19.75 2.35
C ILE A 212 -31.86 -19.92 3.80
N ASP A 213 -32.58 -21.01 4.07
CA ASP A 213 -33.05 -21.34 5.42
C ASP A 213 -31.89 -21.55 6.41
N ALA A 214 -30.80 -22.20 5.96
CA ALA A 214 -29.59 -22.37 6.77
C ALA A 214 -28.93 -21.02 7.10
N ALA A 215 -28.90 -20.10 6.13
CA ALA A 215 -28.33 -18.77 6.32
C ALA A 215 -29.19 -17.91 7.25
N GLU A 216 -30.52 -18.01 7.18
CA GLU A 216 -31.44 -17.31 8.09
C GLU A 216 -31.33 -17.84 9.53
N MET A 217 -31.29 -19.16 9.72
CA MET A 217 -31.06 -19.75 11.04
C MET A 217 -29.74 -19.27 11.65
N PHE A 218 -28.66 -19.24 10.88
CA PHE A 218 -27.37 -18.77 11.37
C PHE A 218 -27.42 -17.29 11.80
N ARG A 219 -28.20 -16.45 11.11
CA ARG A 219 -28.39 -15.04 11.48
C ARG A 219 -29.23 -14.90 12.75
N ALA A 220 -30.25 -15.74 12.94
CA ALA A 220 -31.12 -15.70 14.10
C ALA A 220 -30.41 -16.10 15.41
N THR A 221 -29.43 -17.00 15.35
CA THR A 221 -28.69 -17.47 16.55
C THR A 221 -27.60 -16.48 17.02
N ASN A 222 -27.20 -15.52 16.18
CA ASN A 222 -26.13 -14.56 16.46
C ASN A 222 -26.62 -13.15 16.85
N ASN A 223 -27.94 -12.97 16.98
CA ASN A 223 -28.58 -11.79 17.56
C ASN A 223 -29.21 -12.16 18.91
#